data_AF-A0A7C4GA26-F1
#
_entry.id   AF-A0A7C4GA26-F1
#
_cell.length_a   1.000
_cell.length_b   1.000
_cell.length_c   1.000
_cell.angle_alpha   90.00
_cell.angle_beta   90.00
_cell.angle_gamma   90.00
#
_symmetry.space_group_name_H-M   'P 1'
#
loop_
_entity.id
_entity.type
_entity.pdbx_description
1 polymer ?
#
loop_
_entity_poly.entity_id
_entity_poly.type
_entity_poly.pdbx_seq_one_letter_code
_entity_poly.pdbx_strand_id
1 'polypeptide(L)'
;MRVLLIGLGLVGVNICRILASSSRVSELICCDKSLSKINSIKSSLLKLNLYNDFLSNIEFKELNASRIHEIEKLAKRADIVINAALPIFNIKIMKACLNVGVNYLDLAS
;
A
#
# COMPACT_ATOMS: atom_id res chain seq x y z
N MET A 1 -6.34 -11.95 3.16
CA MET A 1 -6.93 -10.60 2.99
C MET A 1 -6.09 -9.81 2.01
N ARG A 2 -6.71 -8.95 1.23
CA ARG A 2 -6.09 -8.09 0.23
C ARG A 2 -5.85 -6.71 0.86
N VAL A 3 -4.63 -6.19 0.75
CA VAL A 3 -4.24 -4.94 1.40
C VAL A 3 -3.78 -3.92 0.37
N LEU A 4 -4.27 -2.69 0.48
CA LEU A 4 -3.72 -1.53 -0.21
C LEU A 4 -2.91 -0.70 0.78
N LEU A 5 -1.60 -0.62 0.58
CA LEU A 5 -0.68 0.20 1.38
C LEU A 5 -0.34 1.48 0.61
N ILE A 6 -0.68 2.65 1.16
CA ILE A 6 -0.40 3.95 0.55
C ILE A 6 0.70 4.65 1.35
N GLY A 7 1.80 4.98 0.68
CA GLY A 7 2.98 5.62 1.25
C GLY A 7 4.10 4.60 1.51
N LEU A 8 5.21 4.75 0.80
CA LEU A 8 6.40 3.89 0.94
C LEU A 8 7.59 4.71 1.47
N GLY A 9 7.34 5.50 2.51
CA GLY A 9 8.38 6.03 3.38
C GLY A 9 8.99 4.95 4.27
N LEU A 10 9.80 5.34 5.27
CA LEU A 10 10.46 4.39 6.17
C LEU A 10 9.47 3.43 6.86
N VAL A 11 8.36 3.97 7.38
CA VAL A 11 7.33 3.18 8.06
C VAL A 11 6.61 2.27 7.07
N GLY A 12 6.18 2.81 5.92
CA GLY A 12 5.51 2.04 4.88
C GLY A 12 6.35 0.88 4.34
N VAL A 13 7.66 1.06 4.14
CA VAL A 13 8.55 -0.02 3.70
C VAL A 13 8.62 -1.16 4.73
N ASN A 14 8.64 -0.84 6.03
CA ASN A 14 8.63 -1.87 7.07
C ASN A 14 7.29 -2.59 7.15
N ILE A 15 6.17 -1.87 7.02
CA ILE A 15 4.84 -2.49 6.92
C ILE A 15 4.78 -3.43 5.71
N CYS A 16 5.26 -2.99 4.55
CA CYS A 16 5.35 -3.82 3.35
C CYS A 16 6.12 -5.12 3.61
N ARG A 17 7.29 -5.05 4.25
CA ARG A 17 8.10 -6.25 4.60
C ARG A 17 7.38 -7.20 5.56
N ILE A 18 6.73 -6.66 6.59
CA ILE A 18 5.98 -7.44 7.57
C ILE A 18 4.78 -8.14 6.89
N LEU A 19 4.00 -7.39 6.11
CA LEU A 19 2.83 -7.92 5.40
C LEU A 19 3.21 -8.92 4.31
N ALA A 20 4.31 -8.69 3.59
CA ALA A 20 4.85 -9.61 2.60
C ALA A 20 5.24 -10.98 3.19
N SER A 21 5.55 -11.03 4.49
CA SER A 21 5.94 -12.27 5.19
C SER A 21 4.75 -12.96 5.86
N SER A 22 3.54 -12.37 5.80
CA SER A 22 2.36 -12.85 6.51
C SER A 22 1.49 -13.73 5.63
N SER A 23 1.27 -14.98 6.02
CA SER A 23 0.34 -15.91 5.34
C SER A 23 -1.12 -15.48 5.39
N ARG A 24 -1.47 -14.48 6.21
CA ARG A 24 -2.83 -13.91 6.29
C ARG A 24 -3.12 -12.89 5.19
N VAL A 25 -2.07 -12.32 4.59
CA VAL A 25 -2.18 -11.44 3.44
C VAL A 25 -2.16 -12.33 2.20
N SER A 26 -3.07 -12.11 1.26
CA SER A 26 -3.18 -12.90 0.02
C SER A 26 -2.77 -12.08 -1.21
N GLU A 27 -2.93 -10.76 -1.14
CA GLU A 27 -2.51 -9.79 -2.16
C GLU A 27 -2.10 -8.51 -1.45
N LEU A 28 -1.01 -7.89 -1.90
CA LEU A 28 -0.52 -6.63 -1.37
C LEU A 28 -0.26 -5.64 -2.51
N ILE A 29 -1.01 -4.55 -2.52
CA ILE A 29 -0.79 -3.44 -3.46
C ILE A 29 -0.06 -2.33 -2.70
N CYS A 30 1.19 -2.06 -3.08
CA CYS A 30 2.05 -1.05 -2.48
C CYS A 30 2.14 0.18 -3.37
N CYS A 31 1.81 1.35 -2.82
CA CYS A 31 1.73 2.59 -3.57
C CYS A 31 2.57 3.73 -3.00
N ASP A 32 3.20 4.50 -3.88
CA ASP A 32 3.84 5.78 -3.54
C ASP A 32 3.68 6.76 -4.71
N LYS A 33 3.83 8.06 -4.45
CA LYS A 33 3.84 9.08 -5.51
C LYS A 33 5.14 9.08 -6.34
N SER A 34 6.18 8.41 -5.85
CA SER A 34 7.51 8.42 -6.45
C SER A 34 7.83 7.06 -7.09
N LEU A 35 7.83 7.04 -8.43
CA LEU A 35 8.27 5.87 -9.21
C LEU A 35 9.70 5.44 -8.87
N SER A 36 10.62 6.39 -8.63
CA SER A 36 12.00 6.07 -8.28
C SER A 36 12.09 5.35 -6.93
N LYS A 37 11.32 5.76 -5.92
CA LYS A 37 11.22 5.04 -4.63
C LYS A 37 10.65 3.65 -4.82
N ILE A 38 9.56 3.52 -5.57
CA ILE A 38 8.94 2.22 -5.87
C ILE A 38 9.96 1.26 -6.47
N ASN A 39 10.70 1.70 -7.50
CA ASN A 39 11.71 0.87 -8.17
C ASN A 39 12.86 0.49 -7.24
N SER A 40 13.30 1.41 -6.38
CA SER A 40 14.33 1.15 -5.37
C SER A 40 13.88 0.09 -4.36
N ILE A 41 12.65 0.20 -3.85
CA ILE A 41 12.09 -0.75 -2.88
C ILE A 41 11.87 -2.12 -3.53
N LYS A 42 11.31 -2.17 -4.74
CA LYS A 42 11.16 -3.41 -5.51
C LYS A 42 12.51 -4.11 -5.65
N SER A 43 13.55 -3.37 -6.03
CA SER A 43 14.92 -3.91 -6.16
C SER A 43 15.49 -4.39 -4.82
N SER A 44 15.25 -3.66 -3.73
CA SER A 44 15.68 -4.06 -2.38
C SER A 44 14.98 -5.34 -1.92
N LEU A 45 13.68 -5.49 -2.17
CA LEU A 45 12.92 -6.68 -1.79
C LEU A 45 13.35 -7.91 -2.60
N LEU A 46 13.61 -7.74 -3.90
CA LEU A 46 14.15 -8.81 -4.75
C LEU A 46 15.51 -9.31 -4.27
N LYS A 47 16.43 -8.40 -3.89
CA LYS A 47 17.77 -8.75 -3.40
C LYS A 47 17.76 -9.49 -2.06
N LEU A 48 16.73 -9.30 -1.25
CA LEU A 48 16.66 -9.93 0.08
C LEU A 48 16.33 -11.42 0.03
N ASN A 49 16.10 -12.02 -1.15
CA ASN A 49 15.88 -13.46 -1.32
C ASN A 49 14.86 -14.06 -0.33
N LEU A 50 13.87 -13.27 0.10
CA LEU A 50 12.72 -13.74 0.88
C LEU A 50 11.66 -14.37 -0.06
N TYR A 51 12.11 -15.03 -1.13
CA TYR A 51 11.27 -15.70 -2.13
C TYR A 51 10.78 -17.04 -1.57
N ASN A 52 9.78 -16.97 -0.71
CA ASN A 52 8.66 -17.90 -0.86
C ASN A 52 7.75 -17.33 -1.97
N ASP A 53 6.87 -18.14 -2.54
CA ASP A 53 5.97 -17.84 -3.67
C ASP A 53 5.20 -16.50 -3.56
N PHE A 54 5.15 -15.89 -2.38
CA PHE A 54 4.40 -14.68 -2.07
C PHE A 54 4.88 -13.38 -2.74
N LEU A 55 6.14 -13.26 -3.17
CA LEU A 55 6.62 -12.09 -3.93
C LEU A 55 5.85 -11.91 -5.27
N SER A 56 5.23 -12.99 -5.79
CA SER A 56 4.34 -12.93 -6.94
C SER A 56 3.02 -12.17 -6.67
N ASN A 57 2.64 -12.03 -5.40
CA ASN A 57 1.37 -11.41 -4.99
C ASN A 57 1.52 -9.94 -4.54
N ILE A 58 2.70 -9.35 -4.72
CA ILE A 58 2.96 -7.93 -4.41
C ILE A 58 2.94 -7.12 -5.70
N GLU A 59 1.96 -6.23 -5.81
CA GLU A 59 1.88 -5.25 -6.90
C GLU A 59 2.40 -3.90 -6.44
N PHE A 60 3.25 -3.27 -7.24
CA PHE A 60 3.69 -1.89 -6.99
C PHE A 60 3.02 -0.94 -7.99
N LYS A 61 2.43 0.15 -7.50
CA LYS A 61 1.77 1.17 -8.34
C LYS A 61 2.17 2.57 -7.92
N GLU A 62 2.30 3.46 -8.89
CA GLU A 62 2.27 4.88 -8.60
C GLU A 62 0.85 5.30 -8.22
N LEU A 63 0.73 6.13 -7.18
CA LEU A 63 -0.54 6.72 -6.77
C LEU A 63 -0.30 8.10 -6.18
N ASN A 64 -1.06 9.08 -6.65
CA ASN A 64 -1.09 10.39 -6.03
C ASN A 64 -2.25 10.49 -5.04
N ALA A 65 -1.93 10.50 -3.74
CA ALA A 65 -2.92 10.58 -2.67
C ALA A 65 -3.75 11.88 -2.68
N SER A 66 -3.37 12.89 -3.48
CA SER A 66 -4.19 14.07 -3.72
C SER A 66 -5.37 13.85 -4.68
N ARG A 67 -5.38 12.73 -5.43
CA ARG A 67 -6.39 12.39 -6.44
C ARG A 67 -7.26 11.24 -5.96
N ILE A 68 -8.45 11.57 -5.46
CA ILE A 68 -9.36 10.60 -4.82
C ILE A 68 -9.71 9.41 -5.73
N HIS A 69 -9.93 9.65 -7.02
CA HIS A 69 -10.30 8.60 -7.97
C HIS A 69 -9.20 7.54 -8.17
N GLU A 70 -7.91 7.93 -8.07
CA GLU A 70 -6.81 6.96 -8.13
C GLU A 70 -6.84 6.02 -6.91
N ILE A 71 -7.16 6.56 -5.73
CA ILE A 71 -7.33 5.79 -4.50
C ILE A 71 -8.51 4.84 -4.63
N GLU A 72 -9.68 5.34 -5.03
CA GLU A 72 -10.90 4.53 -5.18
C GLU A 72 -10.72 3.36 -6.15
N LYS A 73 -10.03 3.58 -7.28
CA LYS A 73 -9.76 2.55 -8.28
C LYS A 73 -8.99 1.36 -7.70
N LEU A 74 -8.00 1.61 -6.84
CA LEU A 74 -7.21 0.55 -6.20
C LEU A 74 -7.90 0.01 -4.95
N ALA A 75 -8.55 0.87 -4.16
CA ALA A 75 -9.21 0.49 -2.92
C ALA A 75 -10.29 -0.58 -3.14
N LYS A 76 -11.03 -0.54 -4.26
CA LYS A 76 -12.02 -1.58 -4.65
C LYS A 76 -11.46 -3.01 -4.73
N ARG A 77 -10.14 -3.17 -4.87
CA ARG A 77 -9.46 -4.46 -4.92
C ARG A 77 -9.00 -4.95 -3.54
N ALA A 78 -9.09 -4.12 -2.51
CA ALA A 78 -8.58 -4.40 -1.18
C ALA A 78 -9.73 -4.60 -0.17
N ASP A 79 -9.44 -5.37 0.88
CA ASP A 79 -10.32 -5.50 2.04
C ASP A 79 -10.04 -4.38 3.06
N ILE A 80 -8.81 -3.84 3.06
CA ILE A 80 -8.37 -2.73 3.91
C ILE A 80 -7.35 -1.83 3.19
N VAL A 81 -7.45 -0.53 3.44
CA VAL A 81 -6.44 0.48 3.07
C VAL A 81 -5.64 0.87 4.31
N ILE A 82 -4.32 0.71 4.23
CA ILE A 82 -3.37 1.16 5.24
C ILE A 82 -2.70 2.44 4.72
N ASN A 83 -2.98 3.56 5.37
CA ASN A 83 -2.41 4.86 5.09
C ASN A 83 -1.14 5.08 5.92
N ALA A 84 0.01 4.91 5.28
CA ALA A 84 1.33 5.27 5.78
C ALA A 84 1.90 6.51 5.08
N ALA A 85 1.03 7.34 4.48
CA ALA A 85 1.39 8.60 3.84
C ALA A 85 1.37 9.76 4.86
N LEU A 86 1.47 10.99 4.36
CA LEU A 86 1.40 12.19 5.20
C LEU A 86 -0.02 12.38 5.76
N PRO A 87 -0.20 12.79 7.04
CA PRO A 87 -1.51 12.98 7.67
C PRO A 87 -2.47 13.92 6.92
N ILE A 88 -1.92 14.88 6.16
CA ILE A 88 -2.70 15.79 5.31
C ILE A 88 -3.60 15.06 4.29
N PHE A 89 -3.31 13.79 3.98
CA PHE A 89 -4.11 12.96 3.07
C PHE A 89 -5.18 12.11 3.77
N ASN A 90 -5.21 12.05 5.11
CA ASN A 90 -6.10 11.16 5.87
C ASN A 90 -7.56 11.28 5.45
N ILE A 91 -8.14 12.49 5.55
CA ILE A 91 -9.56 12.72 5.21
C ILE A 91 -9.86 12.34 3.76
N LYS A 92 -8.92 12.55 2.84
CA LYS A 92 -9.11 12.22 1.43
C LYS A 92 -9.08 10.71 1.19
N ILE A 93 -8.16 10.00 1.82
CA ILE A 93 -8.07 8.53 1.74
C ILE A 93 -9.28 7.90 2.45
N MET A 94 -9.66 8.41 3.63
CA MET A 94 -10.87 8.00 4.34
C MET A 94 -12.12 8.19 3.47
N LYS A 95 -12.25 9.33 2.79
CA LYS A 95 -13.38 9.59 1.89
C LYS A 95 -13.42 8.59 0.73
N ALA A 96 -12.27 8.27 0.13
CA ALA A 96 -12.19 7.23 -0.90
C ALA A 96 -12.65 5.87 -0.36
N CYS A 97 -12.17 5.48 0.83
CA CYS A 97 -12.54 4.23 1.48
C CYS A 97 -14.04 4.15 1.77
N LEU A 98 -14.63 5.25 2.27
CA LEU A 98 -16.07 5.38 2.52
C LEU A 98 -16.87 5.22 1.22
N ASN A 99 -16.43 5.87 0.13
CA ASN A 99 -17.11 5.83 -1.17
C ASN A 99 -17.14 4.42 -1.77
N VAL A 100 -16.14 3.58 -1.49
CA VAL A 100 -16.04 2.22 -2.03
C VAL A 100 -16.37 1.12 -1.01
N GLY A 101 -16.70 1.48 0.23
CA GLY A 101 -17.06 0.54 1.29
C GLY A 101 -15.90 -0.33 1.79
N VAL A 102 -14.69 0.23 1.90
CA VAL A 102 -13.47 -0.49 2.29
C VAL A 102 -12.95 -0.01 3.65
N ASN A 103 -12.36 -0.92 4.44
CA ASN A 103 -11.81 -0.58 5.75
C ASN A 103 -10.62 0.37 5.64
N TYR A 104 -10.43 1.22 6.65
CA TYR A 104 -9.36 2.23 6.68
C TYR A 104 -8.56 2.12 8.00
N LEU A 105 -7.24 2.25 7.88
CA LEU A 105 -6.29 2.32 9.00
C LEU A 105 -5.22 3.37 8.67
N ASP A 106 -4.89 4.26 9.62
CA ASP A 106 -3.72 5.14 9.53
C ASP A 106 -2.83 5.04 10.77
N LEU A 107 -1.73 5.79 10.75
CA LEU A 107 -0.65 5.72 11.74
C LEU A 107 -0.45 7.04 12.49
N ALA A 108 -1.16 8.10 12.08
CA ALA A 108 -1.00 9.45 12.60
C ALA A 108 -2.22 10.30 12.24
N SER A 109 -2.58 11.22 13.13
CA SER A 109 -3.70 12.17 13.00
C SER A 109 -3.21 13.60 12.83
#